data_AF-A0A3L7W454-F1
#
_entry.id   AF-A0A3L7W454-F1
#
_cell.length_a   1.000
_cell.length_b   1.000
_cell.length_c   1.000
_cell.angle_alpha   90.00
_cell.angle_beta   90.00
_cell.angle_gamma   90.00
#
_symmetry.space_group_name_H-M   'P 1'
#
loop_
_entity.id
_entity.type
_entity.pdbx_description
1 polymer ?
#
loop_
_entity_poly.entity_id
_entity_poly.type
_entity_poly.pdbx_seq_one_letter_code
_entity_poly.pdbx_strand_id
1 'polypeptide(L)' 'AAAAGAAILAGIGSGTYATISEALDALVQVERTYEPTPARAEQARELLVRYESLRKRDGGADLRADARGE' A
#
# COMPACT_ATOMS: atom_id res chain seq x y z
N ALA A 1 -7.25 -8.33 -2.02
CA ALA A 1 -6.87 -7.49 -3.18
C ALA A 1 -6.51 -8.30 -4.42
N ALA A 2 -5.65 -9.34 -4.31
CA ALA A 2 -5.12 -10.05 -5.49
C ALA A 2 -6.18 -10.56 -6.49
N ALA A 3 -7.28 -11.18 -6.03
CA ALA A 3 -8.32 -11.69 -6.91
C ALA A 3 -9.09 -10.59 -7.67
N ALA A 4 -9.41 -9.46 -7.01
CA ALA A 4 -10.07 -8.32 -7.65
C ALA A 4 -9.17 -7.67 -8.71
N GLY A 5 -7.87 -7.53 -8.41
CA GLY A 5 -6.89 -7.05 -9.40
C GLY A 5 -6.81 -7.96 -10.63
N ALA A 6 -6.78 -9.28 -10.42
CA ALA A 6 -6.80 -10.24 -11.53
C ALA A 6 -8.09 -10.16 -12.37
N ALA A 7 -9.25 -9.98 -11.72
CA ALA A 7 -10.52 -9.80 -12.40
C ALA A 7 -10.56 -8.52 -13.25
N ILE A 8 -10.02 -7.40 -12.75
CA ILE A 8 -9.88 -6.16 -13.51
C ILE A 8 -9.01 -6.39 -14.75
N LEU A 9 -7.83 -7.00 -14.60
CA LEU A 9 -6.93 -7.27 -15.72
C LEU A 9 -7.58 -8.20 -16.77
N ALA A 10 -8.30 -9.24 -16.32
CA ALA A 10 -9.05 -10.12 -17.21
C ALA A 10 -10.20 -9.38 -17.92
N GLY A 11 -10.89 -8.47 -17.24
CA GLY A 11 -11.95 -7.64 -17.81
C GLY A 11 -11.44 -6.70 -18.91
N ILE A 12 -10.24 -6.14 -18.74
CA ILE A 12 -9.58 -5.33 -19.78
C ILE A 12 -9.13 -6.21 -20.96
N GLY A 13 -8.44 -7.32 -20.67
CA GLY A 13 -7.93 -8.22 -21.71
C GLY A 13 -9.02 -8.90 -22.55
N SER A 14 -10.22 -9.06 -21.97
CA SER A 14 -11.40 -9.58 -22.67
C SER A 14 -12.24 -8.51 -23.38
N GLY A 15 -11.93 -7.22 -23.18
CA GLY A 15 -12.72 -6.10 -23.71
C GLY A 15 -14.05 -5.88 -22.98
N THR A 16 -14.25 -6.48 -21.80
CA THR A 16 -15.41 -6.25 -20.94
C THR A 16 -15.44 -4.81 -20.41
N TYR A 17 -14.26 -4.25 -20.14
CA TYR A 17 -14.08 -2.84 -19.79
C TYR A 17 -13.16 -2.16 -20.80
N ALA A 18 -13.45 -0.92 -21.15
CA ALA A 18 -12.64 -0.12 -22.06
C ALA A 18 -11.43 0.51 -21.36
N THR A 19 -11.52 0.75 -20.04
CA THR A 19 -10.46 1.37 -19.26
C THR A 19 -10.32 0.78 -17.86
N ILE A 20 -9.13 0.90 -17.27
CA ILE A 20 -8.89 0.46 -15.89
C ILE A 20 -9.77 1.25 -14.91
N SER A 21 -9.97 2.55 -15.14
CA SER A 21 -10.82 3.40 -14.29
C SER A 21 -12.26 2.88 -14.26
N GLU A 22 -12.83 2.54 -15.41
CA GLU A 22 -14.16 1.95 -15.50
C GLU A 22 -14.27 0.64 -14.71
N ALA A 23 -13.27 -0.23 -14.82
CA ALA A 23 -13.23 -1.49 -14.08
C ALA A 23 -13.10 -1.26 -12.56
N LEU A 24 -12.32 -0.26 -12.13
CA LEU A 24 -12.19 0.13 -10.72
C LEU A 24 -13.51 0.65 -10.18
N ASP A 25 -14.18 1.55 -10.91
CA ASP A 25 -15.47 2.13 -10.51
C ASP A 25 -16.56 1.04 -10.38
N ALA A 26 -16.48 -0.02 -11.19
CA ALA A 26 -17.43 -1.14 -11.16
C ALA A 26 -17.15 -2.19 -10.07
N LEU A 27 -15.88 -2.44 -9.72
CA LEU A 27 -15.47 -3.58 -8.87
C LEU A 27 -14.91 -3.18 -7.50
N VAL A 28 -14.43 -1.96 -7.33
CA VAL A 28 -13.75 -1.52 -6.09
C VAL A 28 -14.62 -0.54 -5.34
N GLN A 29 -14.86 -0.84 -4.06
CA GLN A 29 -15.61 0.04 -3.17
C GLN A 29 -14.78 0.35 -1.92
N VAL A 30 -14.71 1.63 -1.56
CA VAL A 30 -14.05 2.05 -0.32
C VAL A 30 -14.99 1.73 0.84
N GLU A 31 -14.68 0.66 1.57
CA GLU A 31 -15.47 0.26 2.74
C GLU A 31 -15.16 1.15 3.95
N ARG A 32 -13.89 1.53 4.13
CA ARG A 32 -13.45 2.26 5.33
C ARG A 32 -12.24 3.13 5.07
N THR A 33 -12.29 4.33 5.63
CA THR A 33 -11.18 5.28 5.66
C THR A 33 -10.71 5.45 7.10
N TYR A 34 -9.40 5.40 7.33
CA TYR A 34 -8.82 5.64 8.65
C TYR A 34 -7.96 6.89 8.60
N GLU A 35 -8.36 7.92 9.34
CA GLU A 35 -7.63 9.17 9.44
C GLU A 35 -6.53 9.11 10.50
N PRO A 36 -5.32 9.63 10.22
CA PRO A 36 -4.27 9.75 11.21
C PRO A 36 -4.73 10.59 12.39
N THR A 37 -4.63 10.04 13.60
CA THR A 37 -4.93 10.81 14.82
C THR A 37 -3.68 11.61 15.22
N PRO A 38 -3.72 12.96 15.28
CA PRO A 38 -2.54 13.78 15.60
C PRO A 38 -1.91 13.42 16.94
N ALA A 39 -2.73 13.07 17.94
CA ALA A 39 -2.28 12.64 19.26
C ALA A 39 -1.46 11.33 19.26
N ARG A 40 -1.59 10.52 18.21
CA ARG A 40 -0.85 9.25 18.05
C ARG A 40 0.36 9.39 17.13
N ALA A 41 0.54 10.55 16.50
CA ALA A 41 1.64 10.77 15.58
C ALA A 41 3.00 10.63 16.27
N GLU A 42 3.14 11.17 17.49
CA GLU A 42 4.39 11.08 18.25
C GLU A 42 4.68 9.64 18.71
N GLN A 43 3.67 8.94 19.22
CA GLN A 43 3.79 7.52 19.57
C GLN A 43 4.17 6.66 18.35
N ALA A 44 3.59 6.92 17.18
CA ALA A 44 3.94 6.22 15.95
C ALA A 44 5.39 6.47 15.52
N ARG A 45 5.92 7.69 15.74
CA ARG A 45 7.32 8.03 15.47
C ARG A 45 8.27 7.31 16.43
N GLU A 46 7.97 7.29 17.72
CA GLU A 46 8.76 6.56 18.72
C GLU A 46 8.82 5.06 18.38
N LEU A 47 7.68 4.46 18.01
CA LEU A 47 7.61 3.07 17.58
C LEU A 47 8.43 2.82 16.31
N LEU A 48 8.41 3.73 15.34
CA LEU A 48 9.20 3.63 14.12
C LEU A 48 10.70 3.65 14.42
N VAL A 49 11.17 4.58 15.26
CA VAL A 49 12.59 4.66 15.68
C VAL A 49 13.03 3.38 16.37
N ARG A 50 12.19 2.85 17.27
CA ARG A 50 12.47 1.58 17.96
C ARG A 50 12.56 0.41 16.97
N TYR A 51 11.61 0.32 16.04
CA TYR A 51 11.62 -0.71 14.99
C TYR A 51 12.89 -0.63 14.14
N GLU A 52 13.29 0.55 13.67
CA GLU A 52 14.50 0.74 12.87
C GLU A 52 15.76 0.37 13.67
N SER A 53 15.80 0.69 14.95
CA SER A 53 16.93 0.35 15.84
C SER A 53 17.08 -1.17 16.01
N LEU A 54 15.97 -1.90 16.09
CA LEU A 54 15.97 -3.36 16.13
C LEU A 54 16.36 -3.95 14.77
N ARG A 55 15.78 -3.45 13.67
CA ARG A 55 16.09 -3.92 12.32
C ARG A 55 17.56 -3.76 11.96
N LYS A 56 18.18 -2.63 12.32
CA LYS A 56 19.62 -2.38 12.08
C LYS A 56 20.52 -3.30 12.90
N ARG A 57 20.07 -3.69 14.10
CA ARG A 57 20.80 -4.64 14.95
C ARG A 57 20.79 -6.05 14.37
N ASP A 58 19.68 -6.44 13.76
CA ASP A 58 19.50 -7.76 13.14
C ASP A 58 20.06 -7.84 11.71
N GLY A 59 20.73 -6.78 11.23
CA GLY A 59 21.37 -6.74 9.90
C GLY A 59 20.42 -6.55 8.71
N GLY A 60 19.18 -6.11 8.94
CA GLY A 60 18.20 -5.91 7.86
C GLY A 60 18.54 -4.70 6.96
N ALA A 61 18.51 -4.90 5.63
CA ALA A 61 18.80 -3.89 4.60
C ALA A 61 17.93 -2.61 4.70
N ASP A 62 18.44 -1.47 4.19
CA ASP A 62 17.77 -0.17 4.33
C ASP A 62 16.66 0.12 3.29
N LEU A 63 15.43 -0.37 3.50
CA LEU A 63 14.30 -0.18 2.56
C LEU A 63 14.01 1.27 2.15
N ARG A 64 14.41 2.29 2.94
CA ARG A 64 14.27 3.71 2.57
C ARG A 64 15.42 4.25 1.74
N ALA A 65 16.59 3.62 1.78
CA ALA A 65 17.67 3.86 0.82
C ALA A 65 17.32 3.19 -0.52
N ASP A 66 16.77 1.97 -0.47
CA ASP A 66 16.42 1.18 -1.65
C ASP A 66 15.24 1.76 -2.44
N ALA A 67 14.27 2.38 -1.76
CA ALA A 67 13.12 3.05 -2.41
C ALA A 67 13.47 4.39 -3.09
N ARG A 68 14.71 4.89 -2.95
CA ARG A 68 15.24 6.08 -3.63
C ARG A 68 16.41 5.76 -4.57
N GLY A 69 16.58 4.49 -4.94
CA GLY A 69 17.54 4.06 -5.96
C GLY A 69 16.94 4.14 -7.36
N GLU A 70 17.49 5.09 -8.13
CA GLU A 70 17.69 5.16 -9.60
C GLU A 70 16.73 4.41 -10.56
#